data_AF-A0A950P631-F1
#
_entry.id   AF-A0A950P631-F1
#
_cell.length_a   1.000
_cell.length_b   1.000
_cell.length_c   1.000
_cell.angle_alpha   90.00
_cell.angle_beta   90.00
_cell.angle_gamma   90.00
#
_symmetry.space_group_name_H-M   'P 1'
#
loop_
_entity.id
_entity.type
_entity.pdbx_description
1 polymer ?
#
loop_
_entity_poly.entity_id
_entity_poly.type
_entity_poly.pdbx_seq_one_letter_code
_entity_poly.pdbx_strand_id
1 'polypeptide(L)' 'MSSPRSSTHGSIRVPPPLHELEAEVMEAVWERGEASVREVMRALNAGTDRERAYTTIMTI' A
#
# COMPACT_ATOMS: atom_id res chain seq x y z
N MET A 1 2.23 -38.51 -27.40
CA MET A 1 1.86 -37.10 -27.64
C MET A 1 0.97 -36.64 -26.49
N SER A 2 1.43 -35.58 -25.81
CA SER A 2 0.71 -34.62 -24.95
C SER A 2 -0.13 -35.13 -23.77
N SER A 3 0.47 -35.08 -22.58
CA SER A 3 -0.26 -34.99 -21.29
C SER A 3 -0.96 -33.63 -21.16
N PRO A 4 -2.13 -33.54 -20.51
CA PRO A 4 -2.82 -32.28 -20.29
C PRO A 4 -2.09 -31.47 -19.21
N ARG A 5 -1.82 -30.19 -19.48
CA ARG A 5 -1.32 -29.25 -18.47
C ARG A 5 -2.42 -29.01 -17.44
N SER A 6 -2.20 -29.47 -16.20
CA SER A 6 -3.04 -29.08 -15.07
C SER A 6 -2.95 -27.58 -14.86
N SER A 7 -4.03 -26.87 -15.16
CA SER A 7 -4.21 -25.46 -14.79
C SER A 7 -4.47 -25.40 -13.29
N THR A 8 -3.44 -25.07 -12.51
CA THR A 8 -3.62 -24.70 -11.10
C THR A 8 -4.45 -23.42 -11.05
N HIS A 9 -5.74 -23.53 -10.70
CA HIS A 9 -6.54 -22.39 -10.28
C HIS A 9 -5.91 -21.85 -9.00
N GLY A 10 -5.21 -20.72 -9.09
CA GLY A 10 -4.71 -20.01 -7.92
C GLY A 10 -5.91 -19.59 -7.08
N SER A 11 -6.06 -20.18 -5.90
CA SER A 11 -7.04 -19.73 -4.90
C SER A 11 -6.86 -18.23 -4.70
N ILE A 12 -7.89 -17.42 -4.99
CA ILE A 12 -7.86 -15.98 -4.74
C ILE A 12 -7.69 -15.79 -3.23
N ARG A 13 -6.47 -15.48 -2.79
CA ARG A 13 -6.20 -15.12 -1.41
C ARG A 13 -6.48 -13.63 -1.28
N VAL A 14 -7.55 -13.30 -0.58
CA VAL A 14 -7.80 -11.92 -0.17
C VAL A 14 -6.63 -11.50 0.72
N PRO A 15 -5.96 -10.37 0.44
CA PRO A 15 -4.89 -9.89 1.30
C PRO A 15 -5.44 -9.57 2.70
N PRO A 16 -4.61 -9.62 3.74
CA PRO A 16 -5.01 -9.16 5.06
C PRO A 16 -5.51 -7.71 5.01
N PRO A 17 -6.43 -7.33 5.90
CA PRO A 17 -6.90 -5.95 5.98
C PRO A 17 -5.75 -5.02 6.37
N LEU A 18 -5.78 -3.80 5.82
CA LEU A 18 -4.85 -2.74 6.18
C LEU A 18 -5.30 -2.06 7.48
N HIS A 19 -4.33 -1.72 8.31
CA HIS A 19 -4.53 -0.80 9.43
C HIS A 19 -4.67 0.65 8.92
N GLU A 20 -5.16 1.55 9.78
CA GLU A 20 -5.53 2.92 9.41
C GLU A 20 -4.44 3.67 8.63
N LEU A 21 -3.21 3.68 9.15
CA LEU A 21 -2.10 4.38 8.49
C LEU A 21 -1.64 3.69 7.19
N GLU A 22 -1.69 2.36 7.13
CA GLU A 22 -1.35 1.61 5.91
C GLU A 22 -2.38 1.93 4.81
N ALA A 23 -3.66 2.01 5.16
CA ALA A 23 -4.73 2.40 4.25
C ALA A 23 -4.54 3.85 3.77
N GLU A 24 -4.26 4.80 4.66
CA GLU A 24 -3.96 6.18 4.29
C GLU A 24 -2.78 6.30 3.31
N VAL A 25 -1.70 5.55 3.56
CA VAL A 25 -0.54 5.50 2.65
C VAL A 25 -0.94 4.94 1.29
N MET A 26 -1.72 3.85 1.26
CA MET A 26 -2.18 3.26 0.01
C MET A 26 -3.06 4.21 -0.79
N GLU A 27 -3.99 4.93 -0.16
CA GLU A 27 -4.81 5.95 -0.83
C GLU A 27 -3.93 7.09 -1.38
N ALA A 28 -2.99 7.60 -0.59
CA ALA A 28 -2.09 8.66 -1.04
C ALA A 28 -1.23 8.23 -2.25
N VAL A 29 -0.79 6.96 -2.28
CA VAL A 29 -0.08 6.40 -3.44
C VAL A 29 -1.04 6.18 -4.62
N TRP A 30 -2.26 5.71 -4.38
CA TRP A 30 -3.25 5.46 -5.42
C TRP A 30 -3.65 6.75 -6.17
N GLU A 31 -3.81 7.85 -5.43
CA GLU A 31 -4.13 9.17 -5.99
C GLU A 31 -2.97 9.77 -6.79
N ARG A 32 -1.72 9.48 -6.41
CA ARG A 32 -0.51 10.11 -6.96
C ARG A 32 0.19 9.27 -8.03
N GLY A 33 -0.01 7.96 -8.01
CA GLY A 33 0.82 7.01 -8.74
C GLY A 33 2.17 6.80 -8.05
N GLU A 34 3.24 6.70 -8.84
CA GLU A 34 4.59 6.56 -8.30
C GLU A 34 4.98 7.81 -7.50
N ALA A 35 5.26 7.63 -6.21
CA ALA A 35 5.59 8.70 -5.28
C ALA A 35 6.70 8.28 -4.31
N SER A 36 7.54 9.23 -3.92
CA SER A 36 8.53 9.01 -2.86
C SER A 36 7.87 9.00 -1.48
N VAL A 37 8.51 8.33 -0.52
CA VAL A 37 8.08 8.32 0.89
C VAL A 37 7.92 9.75 1.44
N ARG A 38 8.79 10.68 1.03
CA ARG A 38 8.72 12.09 1.47
C ARG A 38 7.49 12.81 0.91
N GLU A 39 7.06 12.49 -0.31
CA GLU A 39 5.85 13.06 -0.90
C GLU A 39 4.60 12.52 -0.24
N VAL A 40 4.56 11.21 0.05
CA VAL A 40 3.48 10.58 0.82
C VAL A 40 3.40 11.18 2.23
N MET A 41 4.53 11.28 2.94
CA MET A 41 4.58 11.89 4.27
C MET A 41 4.07 13.33 4.25
N ARG A 42 4.47 14.14 3.26
CA ARG A 42 3.97 15.52 3.13
C ARG A 42 2.47 15.56 2.85
N ALA A 43 1.95 14.65 2.05
CA ALA A 43 0.52 14.55 1.76
C ALA A 43 -0.27 14.22 3.03
N LEU A 44 0.16 13.21 3.77
CA LEU A 44 -0.50 12.77 5.01
C LEU A 44 -0.37 13.77 6.15
N ASN A 45 0.68 14.58 6.14
CA ASN A 45 0.86 15.65 7.12
C ASN A 45 0.16 16.96 6.72
N ALA A 46 -0.36 17.06 5.50
CA ALA A 46 -1.06 18.26 5.05
C ALA A 46 -2.42 18.35 5.75
N GLY A 47 -2.60 19.37 6.59
CA GLY A 47 -3.88 19.63 7.27
C GLY A 47 -4.11 18.85 8.57
N THR A 48 -3.08 18.23 9.13
CA THR A 48 -3.12 17.64 10.48
C THR A 48 -2.37 18.51 11.48
N ASP A 49 -2.87 18.55 12.71
CA ASP A 49 -2.19 19.21 13.85
C ASP A 49 -1.04 18.37 14.43
N ARG A 50 -0.86 17.14 13.94
CA ARG A 50 0.19 16.21 14.37
C ARG A 50 0.93 15.66 13.17
N GLU A 51 2.13 16.17 12.92
CA GLU A 51 3.01 15.66 11.89
C GLU A 51 3.53 14.27 12.24
N ARG A 52 3.39 13.34 11.30
CA ARG A 52 3.97 11.99 11.36
C ARG A 52 5.44 12.07 10.95
N ALA A 53 6.29 11.31 11.65
CA ALA A 53 7.71 11.23 11.34
C ALA A 53 7.96 10.35 10.09
N TYR A 54 9.04 10.65 9.37
CA TYR A 54 9.45 9.90 8.19
C TYR A 54 9.62 8.40 8.47
N THR A 55 10.27 8.06 9.58
CA THR A 55 10.49 6.67 9.97
C THR A 55 9.20 5.93 10.26
N THR A 56 8.17 6.61 10.76
CA THR A 56 6.84 6.01 10.95
C THR A 56 6.25 5.54 9.63
N ILE A 57 6.34 6.36 8.58
CA ILE A 57 5.85 5.99 7.24
C ILE A 57 6.72 4.90 6.60
N MET A 58 8.01 4.85 6.95
CA MET A 58 8.96 3.92 6.34
C MET A 58 8.88 2.48 6.88
N THR A 59 8.33 2.27 8.07
CA THR A 59 8.36 0.95 8.76
C THR A 59 7.01 0.26 8.91
N ILE A 60 5.94 0.84 8.37
CA ILE A 60 4.62 0.20 8.30
C ILE A 60 4.53 -0.74 7.09
#